data_AF-A0A0R1UDB7-F1
#
_entry.id   AF-A0A0R1UDB7-F1
#
_cell.length_a   1.000
_cell.length_b   1.000
_cell.length_c   1.000
_cell.angle_alpha   90.00
_cell.angle_beta   90.00
_cell.angle_gamma   90.00
#
_symmetry.space_group_name_H-M   'P 1'
#
loop_
_entity.id
_entity.type
_entity.pdbx_description
1 polymer ?
#
loop_
_entity_poly.entity_id
_entity_poly.type
_entity_poly.pdbx_seq_one_letter_code
_entity_poly.pdbx_strand_id
1 'polypeptide(L)'
;MSLYAIKDEDGELRDTTWDSPNITREFYAYTDVSVDDATREAAKHRDSRVVELVEKAEPVEVGKYTGELLTSLKEEVGHGLTTHSANYYVTKLKCQHDMSIEDIFRALDVGWTVKQPQRWYVKAPEEWAGDEKTSWLYKGLDGAINTVRDSSRSRTSDEQFTAEEIERYRLGGFEKVGVED
;
A
#
# COMPACT_ATOMS: atom_id res chain seq x y z
N MET A 1 -21.86 9.30 12.60
CA MET A 1 -23.09 8.58 12.28
C MET A 1 -22.65 7.16 12.02
N SER A 2 -23.01 6.22 12.90
CA SER A 2 -22.59 4.82 12.78
C SER A 2 -23.58 4.07 11.92
N LEU A 3 -23.06 3.19 11.06
CA LEU A 3 -23.86 2.35 10.19
C LEU A 3 -23.78 0.92 10.71
N TYR A 4 -24.90 0.21 10.84
CA TYR A 4 -24.92 -1.15 11.36
C TYR A 4 -25.51 -2.13 10.35
N ALA A 5 -25.06 -3.38 10.37
CA ALA A 5 -25.62 -4.47 9.58
C ALA A 5 -25.71 -5.76 10.41
N ILE A 6 -26.42 -6.76 9.90
CA ILE A 6 -26.50 -8.09 10.52
C ILE A 6 -25.52 -9.01 9.81
N LYS A 7 -24.71 -9.73 10.58
CA LYS A 7 -23.71 -10.69 10.10
C LYS A 7 -24.00 -12.06 10.72
N ASP A 8 -23.92 -13.12 9.92
CA ASP A 8 -24.08 -14.50 10.42
C ASP A 8 -22.77 -15.07 10.99
N GLU A 9 -22.79 -16.36 11.38
CA GLU A 9 -21.62 -17.08 11.89
C GLU A 9 -20.50 -17.25 10.86
N ASP A 10 -20.86 -17.42 9.58
CA ASP A 10 -19.92 -17.58 8.47
C ASP A 10 -19.26 -16.24 8.07
N GLY A 11 -19.83 -15.14 8.54
CA GLY A 11 -19.34 -13.80 8.32
C GLY A 11 -19.94 -13.10 7.09
N GLU A 12 -21.04 -13.59 6.57
CA GLU A 12 -21.79 -12.99 5.47
C GLU A 12 -22.80 -11.97 5.99
N LEU A 13 -22.96 -10.87 5.24
CA LEU A 13 -23.95 -9.84 5.56
C LEU A 13 -25.35 -10.34 5.20
N ARG A 14 -26.32 -10.14 6.11
CA ARG A 14 -27.69 -10.64 5.98
C ARG A 14 -28.72 -9.50 5.97
N ASP A 15 -29.82 -9.74 5.25
CA ASP A 15 -31.04 -8.93 5.23
C ASP A 15 -32.17 -9.64 6.03
N THR A 16 -33.09 -8.84 6.58
CA THR A 16 -34.38 -9.23 7.17
C THR A 16 -35.28 -10.12 6.31
N THR A 17 -35.08 -10.15 4.98
CA THR A 17 -35.92 -10.87 4.00
C THR A 17 -35.40 -12.25 3.58
N TRP A 18 -34.63 -12.89 4.46
CA TRP A 18 -33.79 -14.10 4.27
C TRP A 18 -34.38 -15.31 3.51
N ASP A 19 -35.71 -15.38 3.35
CA ASP A 19 -36.39 -16.48 2.64
C ASP A 19 -36.53 -16.27 1.12
N SER A 20 -36.01 -15.17 0.55
CA SER A 20 -36.13 -14.89 -0.88
C SER A 20 -34.80 -15.09 -1.62
N PRO A 21 -34.62 -16.20 -2.38
CA PRO A 21 -33.37 -16.51 -3.08
C PRO A 21 -32.99 -15.51 -4.19
N ASN A 22 -33.83 -14.53 -4.48
CA ASN A 22 -33.59 -13.48 -5.46
C ASN A 22 -32.96 -12.20 -4.87
N ILE A 23 -32.75 -12.12 -3.56
CA ILE A 23 -32.31 -10.89 -2.85
C ILE A 23 -30.90 -11.03 -2.26
N THR A 24 -30.18 -12.12 -2.55
CA THR A 24 -28.88 -12.48 -1.90
C THR A 24 -27.70 -11.52 -2.15
N ARG A 25 -27.93 -10.32 -2.68
CA ARG A 25 -26.91 -9.29 -2.93
C ARG A 25 -27.23 -7.93 -2.31
N GLU A 26 -28.40 -7.77 -1.72
CA GLU A 26 -28.81 -6.52 -1.07
C GLU A 26 -28.91 -6.78 0.44
N PHE A 27 -28.36 -5.87 1.24
CA PHE A 27 -28.50 -5.90 2.70
C PHE A 27 -28.93 -4.51 3.17
N TYR A 28 -29.80 -4.47 4.19
CA TYR A 28 -30.13 -3.21 4.85
C TYR A 28 -29.04 -2.80 5.82
N ALA A 29 -28.62 -1.55 5.69
CA ALA A 29 -27.73 -0.89 6.61
C ALA A 29 -28.52 0.13 7.45
N TYR A 30 -28.39 0.03 8.76
CA TYR A 30 -29.14 0.83 9.72
C TYR A 30 -28.33 2.05 10.12
N THR A 31 -28.86 3.24 9.86
CA THR A 31 -28.19 4.51 10.13
C THR A 31 -28.62 5.19 11.43
N ASP A 32 -29.73 4.75 12.03
CA ASP A 32 -30.36 5.41 13.18
C ASP A 32 -31.30 4.47 13.95
N VAL A 33 -30.79 3.27 14.25
CA VAL A 33 -31.55 2.24 14.98
C VAL A 33 -30.94 2.14 16.38
N SER A 34 -31.77 2.22 17.42
CA SER A 34 -31.29 1.96 18.78
C SER A 34 -30.66 0.56 18.81
N VAL A 35 -29.57 0.38 19.56
CA VAL A 35 -28.90 -0.95 19.66
C VAL A 35 -29.92 -2.04 20.02
N ASP A 36 -30.96 -1.70 20.79
CA ASP A 36 -32.05 -2.60 21.16
C ASP A 36 -32.92 -3.04 19.98
N ASP A 37 -33.24 -2.15 19.04
CA ASP A 37 -34.02 -2.48 17.85
C ASP A 37 -33.20 -3.30 16.84
N ALA A 38 -31.92 -2.98 16.67
CA ALA A 38 -31.01 -3.77 15.83
C ALA A 38 -30.78 -5.18 16.44
N THR A 39 -30.65 -5.26 17.76
CA THR A 39 -30.53 -6.53 18.50
C THR A 39 -31.81 -7.34 18.43
N ARG A 40 -32.99 -6.70 18.49
CA ARG A 40 -34.30 -7.35 18.34
C ARG A 40 -34.49 -7.93 16.94
N GLU A 41 -34.00 -7.26 15.90
CA GLU A 41 -34.01 -7.81 14.54
C GLU A 41 -32.99 -8.96 14.39
N ALA A 42 -31.77 -8.81 14.89
CA ALA A 42 -30.78 -9.89 14.88
C ALA A 42 -31.27 -11.15 15.62
N ALA A 43 -32.04 -11.00 16.72
CA ALA A 43 -32.62 -12.12 17.46
C ALA A 43 -33.66 -12.95 16.67
N LYS A 44 -34.17 -12.44 15.53
CA LYS A 44 -35.03 -13.21 14.62
C LYS A 44 -34.23 -14.20 13.77
N HIS A 45 -32.91 -14.04 13.70
CA HIS A 45 -32.01 -14.88 12.94
C HIS A 45 -31.13 -15.65 13.92
N ARG A 46 -31.30 -16.98 13.98
CA ARG A 46 -30.41 -17.81 14.81
C ARG A 46 -28.96 -17.52 14.42
N ASP A 47 -28.15 -17.34 15.46
CA ASP A 47 -26.70 -17.23 15.35
C ASP A 47 -26.19 -16.01 14.56
N SER A 48 -27.01 -14.97 14.44
CA SER A 48 -26.64 -13.70 13.81
C SER A 48 -26.35 -12.61 14.85
N ARG A 49 -25.50 -11.64 14.48
CA ARG A 49 -25.15 -10.50 15.34
C ARG A 49 -25.15 -9.18 14.57
N VAL A 50 -25.46 -8.10 15.28
CA VAL A 50 -25.31 -6.75 14.75
C VAL A 50 -23.82 -6.39 14.76
N VAL A 51 -23.32 -5.88 13.63
CA VAL A 51 -21.97 -5.36 13.47
C VAL A 51 -22.03 -3.92 13.01
N GLU A 52 -21.11 -3.09 13.50
CA GLU A 52 -20.89 -1.76 12.95
C GLU A 52 -20.12 -1.90 11.62
N LEU A 53 -20.65 -1.29 10.57
CA LEU A 53 -19.99 -1.14 9.29
C LEU A 53 -19.02 0.04 9.39
N VAL A 54 -17.74 -0.30 9.46
CA VAL A 54 -16.65 0.66 9.42
C VAL A 54 -16.18 0.75 7.98
N GLU A 55 -16.01 1.98 7.48
CA GLU A 55 -15.37 2.21 6.18
C GLU A 55 -14.02 1.51 6.15
N LYS A 56 -13.82 0.61 5.19
CA LYS A 56 -12.55 -0.10 5.07
C LYS A 56 -11.51 0.92 4.60
N ALA A 57 -10.58 1.28 5.47
CA ALA A 57 -9.48 2.16 5.13
C ALA A 57 -8.72 1.60 3.91
N GLU A 58 -8.24 2.50 3.06
CA GLU A 58 -7.46 2.11 1.89
C GLU A 58 -6.14 1.44 2.32
N PRO A 59 -5.76 0.31 1.70
CA PRO A 59 -4.48 -0.33 1.98
C PRO A 59 -3.30 0.61 1.68
N VAL A 60 -2.21 0.46 2.42
CA VAL A 60 -0.98 1.22 2.16
C VAL A 60 -0.35 0.76 0.84
N GLU A 61 -0.13 1.66 -0.10
CA GLU A 61 0.59 1.35 -1.34
C GLU A 61 2.09 1.27 -1.06
N VAL A 62 2.71 0.14 -1.42
CA VAL A 62 4.14 -0.11 -1.16
C VAL A 62 4.84 -0.71 -2.37
N GLY A 63 6.16 -0.54 -2.44
CA GLY A 63 7.00 -1.24 -3.42
C GLY A 63 7.11 -2.74 -3.10
N LYS A 64 7.58 -3.54 -4.08
CA LYS A 64 7.71 -5.00 -3.96
C LYS A 64 8.50 -5.43 -2.72
N TYR A 65 9.72 -4.91 -2.55
CA TYR A 65 10.59 -5.28 -1.45
C TYR A 65 10.06 -4.80 -0.09
N THR A 66 9.41 -3.63 -0.04
CA THR A 66 8.70 -3.16 1.17
C THR A 66 7.55 -4.10 1.53
N GLY A 67 6.79 -4.58 0.54
CA GLY A 67 5.74 -5.57 0.73
C GLY A 67 6.25 -6.92 1.24
N GLU A 68 7.42 -7.37 0.78
CA GLU A 68 8.08 -8.57 1.31
C GLU A 68 8.49 -8.39 2.78
N LEU A 69 9.08 -7.25 3.14
CA LEU A 69 9.41 -6.92 4.53
C LEU A 69 8.18 -6.84 5.44
N LEU A 70 7.07 -6.27 4.96
CA LEU A 70 5.80 -6.23 5.70
C LEU A 70 5.21 -7.62 5.87
N THR A 71 5.34 -8.50 4.88
CA THR A 71 4.92 -9.91 4.97
C THR A 71 5.70 -10.61 6.06
N SER A 72 7.04 -10.52 6.05
CA SER A 72 7.87 -11.12 7.09
C SER A 72 7.62 -10.53 8.47
N LEU A 73 7.41 -9.21 8.59
CA LEU A 73 7.06 -8.59 9.86
C LEU A 73 5.71 -9.10 10.39
N LYS A 74 4.71 -9.27 9.52
CA LYS A 74 3.40 -9.80 9.89
C LYS A 74 3.50 -11.25 10.39
N GLU A 75 4.28 -12.08 9.72
CA GLU A 75 4.55 -13.46 10.13
C GLU A 75 5.30 -13.52 11.46
N GLU A 76 6.28 -12.65 11.66
CA GLU A 76 7.05 -12.57 12.90
C GLU A 76 6.18 -12.13 14.08
N VAL A 77 5.38 -11.08 13.92
CA VAL A 77 4.49 -10.57 14.97
C VAL A 77 3.37 -11.58 15.28
N GLY A 78 2.83 -12.25 14.27
CA GLY A 78 1.73 -13.20 14.44
C GLY A 78 2.16 -14.56 14.99
N HIS A 79 3.35 -15.03 14.62
CA HIS A 79 3.74 -16.43 14.82
C HIS A 79 5.18 -16.65 15.29
N GLY A 80 6.04 -15.62 15.27
CA GLY A 80 7.47 -15.75 15.61
C GLY A 80 8.23 -16.70 14.69
N LEU A 81 7.84 -16.78 13.41
CA LEU A 81 8.29 -17.80 12.46
C LEU A 81 9.46 -17.37 11.58
N THR A 82 10.04 -16.19 11.80
CA THR A 82 11.06 -15.67 10.89
C THR A 82 12.47 -15.73 11.47
N THR A 83 13.46 -15.58 10.60
CA THR A 83 14.89 -15.63 10.98
C THR A 83 15.34 -14.39 11.79
N HIS A 84 14.53 -13.33 11.84
CA HIS A 84 14.88 -12.07 12.47
C HIS A 84 13.77 -11.60 13.39
N SER A 85 14.14 -10.82 14.42
CA SER A 85 13.14 -10.23 15.32
C SER A 85 12.31 -9.14 14.62
N ALA A 86 11.11 -8.86 15.13
CA ALA A 86 10.24 -7.79 14.60
C ALA A 86 10.98 -6.44 14.48
N ASN A 87 11.87 -6.13 15.42
CA ASN A 87 12.65 -4.89 15.42
C ASN A 87 13.59 -4.78 14.18
N TYR A 88 14.11 -5.90 13.68
CA TYR A 88 14.90 -5.92 12.45
C TYR A 88 14.10 -5.39 11.26
N TYR A 89 12.88 -5.91 11.04
CA TYR A 89 12.05 -5.49 9.91
C TYR A 89 11.57 -4.05 10.06
N VAL A 90 11.17 -3.64 11.26
CA VAL A 90 10.79 -2.25 11.55
C VAL A 90 11.94 -1.29 11.23
N THR A 91 13.17 -1.63 11.62
CA THR A 91 14.36 -0.82 11.31
C THR A 91 14.62 -0.74 9.81
N LYS A 92 14.47 -1.85 9.08
CA LYS A 92 14.63 -1.88 7.62
C LYS A 92 13.59 -1.01 6.91
N LEU A 93 12.32 -1.16 7.27
CA LEU A 93 11.21 -0.38 6.71
C LEU A 93 11.41 1.12 6.95
N LYS A 94 11.80 1.51 8.17
CA LYS A 94 12.02 2.91 8.51
C LYS A 94 13.27 3.51 7.87
N CYS A 95 14.42 2.83 7.99
CA CYS A 95 15.71 3.43 7.61
C CYS A 95 16.08 3.22 6.14
N GLN A 96 15.52 2.22 5.46
CA GLN A 96 15.86 1.90 4.06
C GLN A 96 14.71 2.19 3.08
N HIS A 97 13.47 2.25 3.58
CA HIS A 97 12.28 2.47 2.75
C HIS A 97 11.47 3.70 3.17
N ASP A 98 12.02 4.53 4.06
CA ASP A 98 11.43 5.79 4.53
C ASP A 98 9.98 5.66 5.03
N MET A 99 9.63 4.48 5.53
CA MET A 99 8.29 4.19 5.99
C MET A 99 8.13 4.68 7.43
N SER A 100 7.14 5.54 7.67
CA SER A 100 6.87 6.01 9.03
C SER A 100 6.41 4.86 9.92
N ILE A 101 6.61 4.98 11.24
CA ILE A 101 6.12 3.96 12.19
C ILE A 101 4.59 3.82 12.09
N GLU A 102 3.89 4.93 11.89
CA GLU A 102 2.43 4.94 11.70
C GLU A 102 2.02 4.17 10.44
N ASP A 103 2.72 4.37 9.32
CA ASP A 103 2.45 3.65 8.07
C ASP A 103 2.73 2.15 8.19
N ILE A 104 3.79 1.77 8.92
CA ILE A 104 4.10 0.36 9.17
C ILE A 104 2.95 -0.31 9.92
N PHE A 105 2.50 0.28 11.04
CA PHE A 105 1.40 -0.31 11.81
C PHE A 105 0.06 -0.25 11.07
N ARG A 106 -0.20 0.82 10.31
CA ARG A 106 -1.37 0.93 9.44
C ARG A 106 -1.37 -0.15 8.36
N ALA A 107 -0.22 -0.43 7.74
CA ALA A 107 -0.09 -1.50 6.76
C ALA A 107 -0.34 -2.88 7.39
N LEU A 108 0.14 -3.12 8.62
CA LEU A 108 -0.13 -4.38 9.32
C LEU A 108 -1.60 -4.57 9.68
N ASP A 109 -2.31 -3.49 10.02
CA ASP A 109 -3.72 -3.49 10.44
C ASP A 109 -4.70 -3.56 9.25
N VAL A 110 -4.53 -2.64 8.28
CA VAL A 110 -5.45 -2.45 7.15
C VAL A 110 -5.03 -3.26 5.91
N GLY A 111 -3.76 -3.67 5.87
CA GLY A 111 -3.13 -4.33 4.72
C GLY A 111 -2.36 -3.35 3.83
N TRP A 112 -1.67 -3.93 2.85
CA TRP A 112 -0.92 -3.18 1.83
C TRP A 112 -1.21 -3.72 0.43
N THR A 113 -0.98 -2.89 -0.57
CA THR A 113 -0.95 -3.29 -1.97
C THR A 113 0.47 -3.09 -2.51
N VAL A 114 0.94 -4.06 -3.29
CA VAL A 114 2.23 -3.94 -3.96
C VAL A 114 2.01 -3.28 -5.31
N LYS A 115 2.60 -2.09 -5.49
CA LYS A 115 2.70 -1.44 -6.78
C LYS A 115 4.16 -1.21 -7.08
N GLN A 116 4.60 -1.72 -8.23
CA GLN A 116 5.86 -1.29 -8.80
C GLN A 116 5.55 -0.01 -9.58
N PRO A 117 5.92 1.19 -9.07
CA PRO A 117 5.79 2.38 -9.90
C PRO A 117 6.63 2.16 -11.15
N GLN A 118 6.08 2.50 -12.32
CA GLN A 118 6.90 2.57 -13.52
C GLN A 118 8.10 3.48 -13.21
N ARG A 119 9.28 3.01 -13.56
CA ARG A 119 10.51 3.76 -13.36
C ARG A 119 11.10 4.18 -14.70
N TRP A 120 11.83 5.28 -14.69
CA TRP A 120 12.51 5.82 -15.86
C TRP A 120 13.95 6.17 -15.53
N TYR A 121 14.84 5.86 -16.45
CA TYR A 121 16.12 6.56 -16.53
C TYR A 121 15.92 7.89 -17.24
N VAL A 122 16.45 8.97 -16.67
CA VAL A 122 16.39 10.31 -17.26
C VAL A 122 17.76 10.64 -17.84
N LYS A 123 17.85 10.88 -19.15
CA LYS A 123 19.13 11.27 -19.77
C LYS A 123 19.51 12.68 -19.35
N ALA A 124 20.77 12.85 -19.01
CA ALA A 124 21.34 14.18 -18.86
C ALA A 124 21.50 14.83 -20.24
N PRO A 125 21.35 16.16 -20.36
CA PRO A 125 21.74 16.90 -21.57
C PRO A 125 23.16 16.56 -22.00
N GLU A 126 23.39 16.51 -23.32
CA GLU A 126 24.74 16.28 -23.87
C GLU A 126 25.75 17.32 -23.34
N GLU A 127 25.28 18.55 -23.12
CA GLU A 127 26.06 19.67 -22.57
C GLU A 127 26.60 19.39 -21.15
N TRP A 128 25.95 18.49 -20.41
CA TRP A 128 26.32 18.13 -19.03
C TRP A 128 27.16 16.85 -18.96
N ALA A 129 27.27 16.13 -20.07
CA ALA A 129 27.87 14.81 -20.13
C ALA A 129 29.42 14.85 -20.26
N GLY A 130 30.02 16.03 -20.41
CA GLY A 130 31.47 16.20 -20.58
C GLY A 130 31.97 15.58 -21.88
N ASP A 131 33.17 14.98 -21.87
CA ASP A 131 33.78 14.37 -23.06
C ASP A 131 33.05 13.10 -23.55
N GLU A 132 32.12 12.55 -22.77
CA GLU A 132 31.38 11.33 -23.09
C GLU A 132 29.90 11.65 -23.34
N LYS A 133 29.41 11.41 -24.55
CA LYS A 133 28.10 11.87 -25.06
C LYS A 133 26.85 11.23 -24.42
N THR A 134 27.00 10.44 -23.36
CA THR A 134 25.87 9.73 -22.73
C THR A 134 26.04 9.63 -21.22
N SER A 135 25.34 10.52 -20.51
CA SER A 135 25.21 10.50 -19.05
C SER A 135 23.73 10.44 -18.65
N TRP A 136 23.46 9.86 -17.49
CA TRP A 136 22.13 9.72 -16.89
C TRP A 136 22.05 10.51 -15.60
N LEU A 137 20.87 11.02 -15.26
CA LEU A 137 20.62 11.64 -13.98
C LEU A 137 20.34 10.57 -12.92
N TYR A 138 20.70 10.85 -11.67
CA TYR A 138 20.33 10.05 -10.50
C TYR A 138 20.17 10.95 -9.27
N LYS A 139 19.45 10.46 -8.27
CA LYS A 139 19.24 11.14 -6.98
C LYS A 139 20.32 10.70 -5.99
N GLY A 140 21.08 11.67 -5.48
CA GLY A 140 22.00 11.48 -4.37
C GLY A 140 21.27 11.29 -3.05
N LEU A 141 21.95 10.68 -2.07
CA LEU A 141 21.43 10.48 -0.71
C LEU A 141 21.12 11.80 0.03
N ASP A 142 21.73 12.90 -0.41
CA ASP A 142 21.52 14.27 0.07
C ASP A 142 20.36 14.98 -0.64
N GLY A 143 19.67 14.30 -1.55
CA GLY A 143 18.58 14.86 -2.36
C GLY A 143 19.06 15.68 -3.57
N ALA A 144 20.37 15.74 -3.83
CA ALA A 144 20.90 16.36 -5.03
C ALA A 144 20.64 15.50 -6.28
N ILE A 145 20.58 16.12 -7.46
CA ILE A 145 20.56 15.41 -8.74
C ILE A 145 21.96 15.43 -9.33
N ASN A 146 22.51 14.25 -9.58
CA ASN A 146 23.88 14.05 -10.05
C ASN A 146 23.86 13.33 -11.41
N THR A 147 24.99 13.34 -12.11
CA THR A 147 25.18 12.62 -13.37
C THR A 147 26.03 11.37 -13.16
N VAL A 148 25.65 10.27 -13.82
CA VAL A 148 26.42 9.03 -13.89
C VAL A 148 26.59 8.62 -15.34
N ARG A 149 27.77 8.08 -15.66
CA ARG A 149 28.06 7.55 -16.99
C ARG A 149 27.25 6.28 -17.24
N ASP A 150 26.84 6.06 -18.48
CA ASP A 150 26.10 4.83 -18.84
C ASP A 150 26.85 3.55 -18.45
N SER A 151 28.17 3.52 -18.63
CA SER A 151 29.03 2.39 -18.24
C SER A 151 29.11 2.14 -16.73
N SER A 152 28.78 3.14 -15.92
CA SER A 152 28.85 3.09 -14.45
C SER A 152 27.48 2.97 -13.80
N ARG A 153 26.42 2.83 -14.61
CA ARG A 153 25.04 2.72 -14.17
C ARG A 153 24.80 1.38 -13.48
N SER A 154 24.52 1.41 -12.18
CA SER A 154 24.25 0.25 -11.32
C SER A 154 22.83 -0.30 -11.43
N ARG A 155 21.92 0.41 -12.13
CA ARG A 155 20.49 0.08 -12.28
C ARG A 155 19.72 0.00 -10.96
N THR A 156 20.20 0.73 -9.96
CA THR A 156 19.54 0.85 -8.67
C THR A 156 18.37 1.84 -8.73
N SER A 157 17.51 1.82 -7.70
CA SER A 157 16.41 2.77 -7.57
C SER A 157 16.87 4.23 -7.50
N ASP A 158 18.12 4.49 -7.10
CA ASP A 158 18.66 5.85 -6.98
C ASP A 158 18.98 6.47 -8.34
N GLU A 159 19.28 5.63 -9.34
CA GLU A 159 19.50 6.00 -10.75
C GLU A 159 18.22 6.03 -11.59
N GLN A 160 17.08 5.78 -10.96
CA GLN A 160 15.78 5.68 -11.59
C GLN A 160 14.82 6.66 -10.92
N PHE A 161 13.87 7.18 -11.68
CA PHE A 161 12.87 8.10 -11.17
C PHE A 161 11.47 7.54 -11.36
N THR A 162 10.56 7.84 -10.43
CA THR A 162 9.11 7.74 -10.67
C THR A 162 8.57 8.99 -11.37
N ALA A 163 7.29 8.98 -11.75
CA ALA A 163 6.67 10.12 -12.43
C ALA A 163 6.57 11.33 -11.49
N GLU A 164 6.25 11.07 -10.23
CA GLU A 164 6.17 12.05 -9.15
C GLU A 164 7.53 12.67 -8.88
N GLU A 165 8.61 11.89 -8.91
CA GLU A 165 9.97 12.40 -8.74
C GLU A 165 10.41 13.25 -9.93
N ILE A 166 10.08 12.83 -11.16
CA ILE A 166 10.34 13.63 -12.37
C ILE A 166 9.64 14.99 -12.28
N GLU A 167 8.41 15.04 -11.79
CA GLU A 167 7.69 16.29 -11.57
C GLU A 167 8.35 17.12 -10.46
N ARG A 168 8.61 16.51 -9.30
CA ARG A 168 9.23 17.15 -8.13
C ARG A 168 10.57 17.81 -8.47
N TYR A 169 11.42 17.11 -9.22
CA TYR A 169 12.73 17.59 -9.65
C TYR A 169 12.70 18.38 -10.96
N ARG A 170 11.51 18.62 -11.53
CA ARG A 170 11.31 19.37 -12.79
C ARG A 170 12.09 18.80 -13.97
N LEU A 171 12.18 17.48 -14.04
CA LEU A 171 12.92 16.73 -15.06
C LEU A 171 12.07 16.41 -16.30
N GLY A 172 10.85 16.94 -16.38
CA GLY A 172 9.87 16.58 -17.42
C GLY A 172 10.31 16.86 -18.86
N GLY A 173 11.25 17.79 -19.06
CA GLY A 173 11.79 18.18 -20.37
C GLY A 173 12.95 17.32 -20.90
N PHE A 174 13.45 16.37 -20.11
CA PHE A 174 14.55 15.49 -20.53
C PHE A 174 14.05 14.19 -21.15
N GLU A 175 14.89 13.56 -21.99
CA GLU A 175 14.59 12.25 -22.57
C GLU A 175 14.52 11.19 -21.46
N LYS A 176 13.50 10.33 -21.55
CA LYS A 176 13.20 9.29 -20.56
C LYS A 176 13.20 7.93 -21.23
N VAL A 177 13.86 6.97 -20.59
CA VAL A 177 13.84 5.55 -21.02
C VAL A 177 13.18 4.74 -19.93
N GLY A 178 12.08 4.06 -20.28
CA GLY A 178 11.37 3.18 -19.35
C GLY A 178 12.25 2.03 -18.89
N VAL A 179 12.18 1.72 -17.60
CA VAL A 179 12.74 0.49 -17.05
C VAL A 179 11.72 -0.61 -17.28
N GLU A 180 12.12 -1.64 -18.03
CA GLU A 180 11.36 -2.90 -18.14
C GLU A 180 11.86 -3.83 -17.02
N ASP A 181 10.91 -4.45 -16.30
CA ASP A 181 11.16 -5.44 -15.23
C ASP A 181 11.69 -6.77 -15.79
#